data_AF-A0A3A1QYM7-F1
#
_entry.id   AF-A0A3A1QYM7-F1
#
_cell.length_a   1.000
_cell.length_b   1.000
_cell.length_c   1.000
_cell.angle_alpha   90.00
_cell.angle_beta   90.00
_cell.angle_gamma   90.00
#
_symmetry.space_group_name_H-M   'P 1'
#
loop_
_entity.id
_entity.type
_entity.pdbx_description
1 polymer ?
#
loop_
_entity_poly.entity_id
_entity_poly.type
_entity_poly.pdbx_seq_one_letter_code
_entity_poly.pdbx_strand_id
1 'polypeptide(L)' 'MNFFNWKIEMVESLKPYIDIENKRVAILTTEDDEIHMALELDENNNLVMHPRWNINITILGDKHIKFTTNS' A
#
# COMPACT_ATOMS: atom_id res chain seq x y z
N MET A 1 -2.90 1.45 8.47
CA MET A 1 -4.22 0.97 8.00
C MET A 1 -4.27 -0.56 8.02
N ASN A 2 -5.47 -1.14 8.02
CA ASN A 2 -5.68 -2.56 7.83
C ASN A 2 -6.29 -2.79 6.44
N PHE A 3 -5.72 -3.74 5.69
CA PHE A 3 -6.23 -4.18 4.39
C PHE A 3 -6.42 -5.69 4.42
N PHE A 4 -7.66 -6.13 4.62
CA PHE A 4 -7.99 -7.52 4.93
C PHE A 4 -7.14 -8.03 6.11
N ASN A 5 -6.28 -9.02 5.88
CA ASN A 5 -5.41 -9.62 6.88
C ASN A 5 -4.01 -8.96 6.98
N TRP A 6 -3.78 -7.85 6.25
CA TRP A 6 -2.52 -7.11 6.25
C TRP A 6 -2.59 -5.86 7.11
N LYS A 7 -1.61 -5.71 7.99
CA LYS A 7 -1.32 -4.44 8.67
C LYS A 7 -0.32 -3.65 7.85
N ILE A 8 -0.72 -2.47 7.43
CA ILE A 8 0.09 -1.59 6.57
C ILE A 8 0.37 -0.29 7.32
N GLU A 9 1.63 -0.01 7.59
CA GLU A 9 2.11 1.28 8.08
C GLU A 9 2.58 2.12 6.90
N MET A 10 2.40 3.43 6.97
CA MET A 10 2.89 4.36 5.95
C MET A 10 3.28 5.69 6.60
N VAL A 11 4.22 6.40 5.98
CA VAL A 11 4.56 7.78 6.36
C VAL A 11 3.38 8.71 6.15
N GLU A 12 3.33 9.81 6.90
CA GLU A 12 2.20 10.76 6.88
C GLU A 12 1.98 11.44 5.53
N SER A 13 3.02 11.53 4.68
CA SER A 13 2.93 12.05 3.32
C SER A 13 2.20 11.13 2.35
N LEU A 14 1.84 9.90 2.77
CA LEU A 14 1.10 8.94 1.96
C LEU A 14 -0.34 8.78 2.44
N LYS A 15 -1.24 8.63 1.48
CA LYS A 15 -2.69 8.51 1.68
C LYS A 15 -3.21 7.30 0.89
N PRO A 16 -3.93 6.38 1.54
CA PRO A 16 -4.51 5.22 0.87
C PRO A 16 -5.93 5.48 0.37
N TYR A 17 -6.27 4.88 -0.77
CA TYR A 17 -7.60 4.77 -1.34
C TYR A 17 -7.96 3.30 -1.46
N ILE A 18 -9.05 2.88 -0.80
CA ILE A 18 -9.42 1.46 -0.70
C ILE A 18 -10.64 1.19 -1.57
N ASP A 19 -10.50 0.21 -2.46
CA ASP A 19 -11.59 -0.39 -3.20
C ASP A 19 -11.82 -1.80 -2.65
N ILE A 20 -12.82 -1.93 -1.77
CA ILE A 20 -13.12 -3.20 -1.10
C ILE A 20 -13.74 -4.19 -2.09
N GLU A 21 -14.54 -3.72 -3.05
CA GLU A 21 -15.24 -4.57 -4.02
C GLU A 21 -14.26 -5.30 -4.93
N ASN A 22 -13.26 -4.58 -5.44
CA ASN A 22 -12.22 -5.15 -6.29
C ASN A 22 -11.00 -5.65 -5.50
N LYS A 23 -11.00 -5.52 -4.17
CA LYS A 23 -9.88 -5.86 -3.28
C LYS A 23 -8.57 -5.17 -3.70
N ARG A 24 -8.62 -3.86 -3.90
CA ARG A 24 -7.48 -3.03 -4.31
C ARG A 24 -7.23 -1.87 -3.38
N VAL A 25 -5.99 -1.40 -3.34
CA VAL A 25 -5.60 -0.15 -2.69
C VAL A 25 -4.70 0.63 -3.63
N ALA A 26 -4.95 1.92 -3.79
CA ALA A 26 -3.99 2.86 -4.34
C ALA A 26 -3.39 3.69 -3.20
N ILE A 27 -2.08 3.91 -3.23
CA ILE A 27 -1.36 4.74 -2.26
C ILE A 27 -0.79 5.91 -3.02
N LEU A 28 -1.29 7.09 -2.69
CA LEU A 28 -0.91 8.36 -3.30
C LEU A 28 -0.22 9.22 -2.25
N THR A 29 0.36 10.33 -2.70
CA THR A 29 0.62 11.49 -1.87
C THR A 29 -0.65 12.03 -1.23
N THR A 30 -0.54 12.76 -0.12
CA THR A 30 -1.68 13.39 0.56
C THR A 30 -2.41 14.43 -0.28
N GLU A 31 -1.73 15.04 -1.26
CA GLU A 31 -2.29 16.02 -2.20
C GLU A 31 -2.94 15.36 -3.43
N ASP A 32 -2.94 14.02 -3.50
CA ASP A 32 -3.54 13.24 -4.58
C ASP A 32 -2.90 13.49 -5.98
N ASP A 33 -1.67 14.01 -6.02
CA ASP A 33 -0.94 14.37 -7.24
C ASP A 33 -0.07 13.23 -7.81
N GLU A 34 0.43 12.32 -6.97
CA GLU A 34 1.30 11.21 -7.39
C GLU A 34 0.88 9.85 -6.81
N ILE A 35 0.87 8.80 -7.65
CA ILE A 35 0.66 7.42 -7.22
C ILE A 35 2.01 6.77 -6.92
N HIS A 36 2.25 6.39 -5.66
CA HIS A 36 3.46 5.69 -5.25
C HIS A 36 3.34 4.17 -5.38
N MET A 37 2.14 3.62 -5.14
CA MET A 37 1.91 2.18 -5.15
C MET A 37 0.45 1.82 -5.43
N ALA A 38 0.24 0.69 -6.09
CA ALA A 38 -1.03 -0.02 -6.06
C ALA A 38 -0.85 -1.40 -5.42
N LEU A 39 -1.88 -1.85 -4.71
CA LEU A 39 -1.96 -3.15 -4.07
C LEU A 39 -3.22 -3.87 -4.54
N GLU A 40 -3.16 -5.18 -4.66
CA GLU A 40 -4.36 -6.01 -4.83
C GLU A 40 -4.19 -7.37 -4.17
N LEU A 41 -5.32 -8.03 -3.89
CA LEU A 41 -5.33 -9.45 -3.55
C LEU A 41 -5.61 -10.27 -4.80
N ASP A 42 -4.72 -11.22 -5.11
CA ASP A 42 -4.96 -12.17 -6.19
C ASP A 42 -6.06 -13.19 -5.82
N GLU A 43 -6.36 -14.11 -6.74
CA GLU A 43 -7.36 -15.16 -6.56
C GLU A 43 -7.06 -16.09 -5.36
N ASN A 44 -5.80 -16.18 -4.94
CA ASN A 44 -5.34 -16.99 -3.81
C ASN A 44 -5.21 -16.17 -2.50
N ASN A 45 -5.63 -14.90 -2.51
CA ASN A 45 -5.46 -13.93 -1.42
C ASN A 45 -4.00 -13.62 -1.06
N ASN A 46 -3.08 -13.74 -2.02
CA ASN A 46 -1.73 -13.19 -1.88
C ASN A 46 -1.78 -11.68 -2.09
N LEU A 47 -0.98 -10.94 -1.33
CA LEU A 47 -0.79 -9.51 -1.57
C LEU A 47 0.14 -9.31 -2.76
N VAL A 48 -0.39 -8.69 -3.81
CA VAL A 48 0.38 -8.25 -4.98
C VAL A 48 0.66 -6.76 -4.83
N MET A 49 1.94 -6.38 -4.99
CA MET A 49 2.41 -5.00 -4.83
C MET A 49 2.94 -4.48 -6.15
N HIS A 50 2.41 -3.35 -6.61
CA HIS A 50 2.84 -2.65 -7.82
C HIS A 50 3.46 -1.29 -7.44
N PRO A 51 4.75 -1.26 -7.07
CA PRO A 51 5.44 0.00 -6.80
C PRO A 51 5.56 0.82 -8.09
N ARG A 52 5.45 2.14 -8.00
CA ARG A 52 5.50 3.05 -9.15
C ARG A 52 6.61 4.08 -9.01
N TRP A 53 6.61 4.81 -7.91
CA TRP A 53 7.51 5.94 -7.71
C TRP A 53 8.00 6.02 -6.28
N ASN A 54 9.30 6.27 -6.12
CA ASN A 54 9.95 6.66 -4.85
C ASN A 54 9.36 6.01 -3.59
N ILE A 55 9.24 4.68 -3.58
CA ILE A 55 8.63 3.93 -2.47
C ILE A 55 9.55 2.81 -2.01
N ASN A 56 9.75 2.75 -0.70
CA ASN A 56 10.47 1.69 -0.01
C ASN A 56 9.47 0.82 0.74
N ILE A 57 9.69 -0.49 0.69
CA ILE A 57 8.84 -1.50 1.33
C ILE A 57 9.68 -2.20 2.40
N THR A 58 9.26 -2.10 3.66
CA THR A 58 9.88 -2.83 4.77
C THR A 58 8.93 -3.90 5.27
N ILE A 59 9.40 -5.15 5.34
CA ILE A 59 8.66 -6.27 5.95
C ILE A 59 8.96 -6.25 7.44
N LEU A 60 7.95 -5.98 8.27
CA LEU A 60 8.07 -5.88 9.73
C LEU A 60 7.70 -7.17 10.46
N GLY A 61 7.03 -8.09 9.77
CA GLY A 61 6.62 -9.38 10.32
C GLY A 61 5.62 -10.08 9.41
N ASP A 62 4.98 -11.12 9.93
CA ASP A 62 3.92 -11.80 9.18
C ASP A 62 2.75 -10.85 8.93
N LYS A 63 2.40 -10.69 7.65
CA LYS A 63 1.37 -9.77 7.15
C LYS A 63 1.47 -8.34 7.67
N HIS A 64 2.68 -7.89 8.02
CA HIS A 64 2.93 -6.55 8.56
C HIS A 64 4.02 -5.87 7.73
N ILE A 65 3.64 -4.81 7.03
CA ILE A 65 4.52 -4.06 6.12
C ILE A 65 4.48 -2.57 6.43
N LYS A 66 5.55 -1.88 6.08
CA LYS A 66 5.68 -0.42 6.16
C LYS A 66 6.12 0.17 4.83
N PHE A 67 5.42 1.21 4.41
CA PHE A 67 5.78 2.03 3.25
C PHE A 67 6.39 3.36 3.69
N THR A 68 7.50 3.72 3.05
CA THR A 68 8.16 5.02 3.22
C THR A 68 8.57 5.52 1.84
N THR A 69 8.84 6.81 1.70
CA THR A 69 9.47 7.37 0.49
C THR A 69 10.93 7.71 0.82
N ASN A 70 11.77 8.02 -0.19
CA ASN A 70 13.12 8.54 0.05
C ASN A 70 13.14 10.05 0.35
N SER A 71 11.96 10.65 0.55
CA SER A 71 11.79 12.08 0.82
C SER A 71 12.22 12.44 2.24
#